data_AF-A0A1C0SWU2-F1
#
_entry.id   AF-A0A1C0SWU2-F1
#
_cell.length_a   1.000
_cell.length_b   1.000
_cell.length_c   1.000
_cell.angle_alpha   90.00
_cell.angle_beta   90.00
_cell.angle_gamma   90.00
#
_symmetry.space_group_name_H-M   'P 1'
#
loop_
_entity.id
_entity.type
_entity.pdbx_description
1 polymer ?
#
loop_
_entity_poly.entity_id
_entity_poly.type
_entity_poly.pdbx_seq_one_letter_code
_entity_poly.pdbx_strand_id
1 'polypeptide(L)' 'MADFQSNFDRLKNSNVIPDVDANLLPKAVHDAIANLGDAEMTVLEKISSSTGTHIYLNNNHQVICGF' A
#
# COMPACT_ATOMS: atom_id res chain seq x y z
N MET A 1 15.09 -6.04 -9.08
CA MET A 1 13.62 -6.16 -8.96
C MET A 1 13.29 -5.64 -7.58
N ALA A 2 12.36 -4.69 -7.47
CA ALA A 2 11.95 -4.22 -6.16
C ALA A 2 11.33 -5.41 -5.40
N ASP A 3 11.82 -5.67 -4.21
CA ASP A 3 11.31 -6.66 -3.30
C ASP A 3 10.11 -6.09 -2.52
N PHE A 4 9.28 -6.99 -1.95
CA PHE A 4 8.08 -6.61 -1.19
C PHE A 4 8.37 -5.49 -0.19
N GLN A 5 9.47 -5.59 0.56
CA GLN A 5 9.82 -4.67 1.63
C GLN A 5 10.08 -3.25 1.07
N SER A 6 10.88 -3.14 0.01
CA SER A 6 11.15 -1.87 -0.66
C SER A 6 9.86 -1.18 -1.14
N ASN A 7 8.93 -1.93 -1.73
CA ASN A 7 7.66 -1.39 -2.21
C ASN A 7 6.70 -1.06 -1.06
N PHE A 8 6.62 -1.91 -0.04
CA PHE A 8 5.79 -1.71 1.14
C PHE A 8 6.23 -0.47 1.93
N ASP A 9 7.53 -0.27 2.12
CA ASP A 9 8.09 0.89 2.80
C ASP A 9 7.82 2.18 2.02
N ARG A 10 7.89 2.15 0.68
CA ARG A 10 7.49 3.29 -0.16
C ARG A 10 6.01 3.64 0.02
N LEU A 11 5.13 2.65 -0.01
CA LEU A 11 3.69 2.88 0.17
C LEU A 11 3.37 3.40 1.59
N LYS A 12 4.10 2.96 2.62
CA LYS A 12 4.01 3.52 3.98
C LYS A 12 4.50 4.96 4.08
N ASN A 13 5.70 5.23 3.56
CA ASN A 13 6.30 6.56 3.60
C ASN A 13 5.51 7.60 2.79
N SER A 14 4.85 7.16 1.71
CA SER A 14 3.97 7.98 0.89
C SER A 14 2.53 8.07 1.43
N ASN A 15 2.33 7.61 2.68
CA ASN A 15 1.08 7.67 3.41
C ASN A 15 -0.10 6.95 2.71
N VAL A 16 0.18 5.99 1.81
CA VAL A 16 -0.84 5.22 1.09
C VAL A 16 -1.45 4.16 2.01
N ILE A 17 -0.62 3.51 2.85
CA ILE A 17 -1.01 2.47 3.81
C ILE A 17 -0.34 2.68 5.18
N PRO A 18 -0.53 3.85 5.84
CA PRO A 18 0.19 4.18 7.06
C PRO A 18 -0.03 3.15 8.19
N ASP A 19 -1.25 2.65 8.32
CA ASP A 19 -1.68 1.78 9.42
C ASP A 19 -1.74 0.29 9.06
N VAL A 20 -1.13 -0.12 7.95
CA VAL A 20 -1.09 -1.53 7.55
C VAL A 20 0.15 -2.20 8.16
N ASP A 21 -0.07 -3.30 8.88
CA ASP A 21 1.02 -4.19 9.29
C ASP A 21 1.28 -5.24 8.19
N ALA A 22 2.54 -5.40 7.79
CA ALA A 22 2.93 -6.38 6.79
C ALA A 22 2.51 -7.81 7.19
N ASN A 23 2.51 -8.13 8.49
CA ASN A 23 2.16 -9.47 8.98
C ASN A 23 0.66 -9.77 8.91
N LEU A 24 -0.18 -8.74 8.78
CA LEU A 24 -1.64 -8.88 8.63
C LEU A 24 -2.06 -9.08 7.17
N LEU A 25 -1.12 -8.90 6.23
CA LEU A 25 -1.41 -9.04 4.81
C LEU A 25 -1.37 -10.50 4.37
N PRO A 26 -2.40 -10.99 3.66
CA PRO A 26 -2.37 -12.29 3.01
C PRO A 26 -1.20 -12.39 2.03
N LYS A 27 -0.68 -13.61 1.83
CA LYS A 27 0.42 -13.87 0.89
C LYS A 27 0.16 -13.33 -0.52
N ALA A 28 -1.09 -13.38 -1.00
CA ALA A 28 -1.47 -12.83 -2.30
C ALA A 28 -1.24 -11.30 -2.40
N VAL A 29 -1.40 -10.57 -1.29
CA VAL A 29 -1.13 -9.13 -1.23
C VAL A 29 0.36 -8.84 -1.15
N HIS A 30 1.12 -9.68 -0.43
CA HIS A 30 2.60 -9.61 -0.44
C HIS A 30 3.14 -9.78 -1.85
N ASP A 31 2.68 -10.82 -2.56
CA ASP A 31 3.11 -11.10 -3.92
C ASP A 31 2.69 -9.98 -4.88
N ALA A 32 1.51 -9.39 -4.71
CA ALA A 32 1.07 -8.24 -5.50
C ALA A 32 1.97 -7.03 -5.28
N ILE A 33 2.27 -6.68 -4.02
CA ILE A 33 3.13 -5.54 -3.67
C ILE A 33 4.57 -5.76 -4.14
N ALA A 34 5.10 -6.99 -4.05
CA ALA A 34 6.42 -7.34 -4.57
C ALA A 34 6.51 -7.19 -6.10
N ASN A 35 5.40 -7.38 -6.81
CA ASN A 35 5.35 -7.27 -8.28
C ASN A 35 4.94 -5.88 -8.78
N LEU A 36 4.68 -4.92 -7.90
CA LEU A 36 4.41 -3.54 -8.32
C LEU A 36 5.68 -2.93 -8.92
N GLY A 37 5.54 -2.39 -10.13
CA GLY A 37 6.58 -1.61 -10.79
C GLY A 37 6.58 -0.16 -10.32
N ASP A 38 7.61 0.59 -10.73
CA ASP A 38 7.75 2.02 -10.40
C ASP A 38 6.61 2.88 -10.95
N ALA A 39 6.03 2.50 -12.10
CA ALA A 39 4.91 3.22 -12.71
C ALA A 39 3.64 3.10 -11.86
N GLU A 40 3.32 1.89 -11.42
CA GLU A 40 2.18 1.62 -10.53
C GLU A 40 2.38 2.29 -9.17
N MET A 41 3.60 2.24 -8.62
CA MET A 41 3.94 2.93 -7.36
C MET A 41 3.69 4.43 -7.47
N THR A 42 4.17 5.06 -8.55
CA THR A 42 4.02 6.50 -8.77
C THR A 42 2.54 6.90 -8.86
N VAL A 43 1.69 6.06 -9.45
CA VAL A 43 0.24 6.30 -9.50
C VAL A 43 -0.37 6.24 -8.09
N LEU A 44 -0.02 5.22 -7.30
CA LEU A 44 -0.53 5.07 -5.93
C LEU A 44 -0.09 6.22 -5.02
N GLU A 45 1.18 6.63 -5.10
CA GLU A 45 1.75 7.77 -4.38
C GLU A 45 1.03 9.08 -4.76
N LYS A 46 0.79 9.31 -6.06
CA LYS A 46 0.07 10.50 -6.55
C LYS A 46 -1.39 10.52 -6.11
N ILE A 47 -2.07 9.37 -6.11
CA ILE A 47 -3.46 9.31 -5.66
C ILE A 47 -3.54 9.66 -4.18
N SER A 48 -2.71 9.04 -3.33
CA SER A 48 -2.63 9.36 -1.90
C SER A 48 -2.37 10.85 -1.67
N SER A 49 -1.35 11.41 -2.32
CA SER A 49 -0.99 12.83 -2.18
C SER A 49 -2.07 13.78 -2.69
N SER A 50 -2.75 13.45 -3.79
CA SER A 50 -3.74 14.34 -4.42
C SER A 50 -5.11 14.30 -3.76
N THR A 51 -5.45 13.21 -3.09
CA THR A 51 -6.80 12.99 -2.55
C THR A 51 -6.83 12.92 -1.04
N GLY A 52 -5.67 12.80 -0.37
CA GLY A 52 -5.59 12.47 1.06
C GLY A 52 -6.00 11.04 1.37
N THR A 53 -6.37 10.25 0.35
CA THR A 53 -6.89 8.91 0.56
C THR A 53 -5.77 7.95 0.95
N HIS A 54 -6.02 7.26 2.05
CA HIS A 54 -5.16 6.20 2.55
C HIS A 54 -6.03 4.96 2.76
N ILE A 55 -5.42 3.80 2.51
CA ILE A 55 -6.08 2.51 2.61
C ILE A 55 -6.00 2.07 4.07
N TYR A 56 -7.13 2.11 4.78
CA TYR A 56 -7.26 1.44 6.07
C TYR A 56 -7.67 -0.01 5.88
N LEU A 57 -6.96 -0.90 6.56
CA LEU A 57 -7.42 -2.26 6.82
C LEU A 57 -8.00 -2.27 8.25
N ASN A 58 -9.34 -2.22 8.35
CA ASN A 58 -10.04 -2.51 9.61
C ASN A 58 -9.74 -3.96 10.02
N ASN A 59 -9.83 -4.29 11.32
CA ASN A 59 -9.76 -5.65 11.90
C ASN A 59 -10.60 -6.74 11.18
N ASN A 60 -11.54 -6.35 10.30
CA ASN A 60 -12.28 -7.25 9.42
C ASN A 60 -11.62 -7.45 8.03
N HIS A 61 -10.38 -7.01 7.80
CA HIS A 61 -9.66 -7.01 6.52
C HIS A 61 -10.41 -6.32 5.37
N GLN A 62 -11.29 -5.37 5.68
CA GLN A 62 -12.00 -4.57 4.70
C GLN A 62 -11.16 -3.34 4.36
N VAL A 63 -10.93 -3.13 3.07
CA VAL A 63 -10.31 -1.91 2.53
C VAL A 63 -11.33 -0.78 2.65
N ILE A 64 -11.07 0.16 3.55
CA ILE A 64 -11.84 1.40 3.65
C ILE A 64 -10.96 2.51 3.05
N CYS A 65 -11.37 3.04 1.90
CA CYS A 65 -10.80 4.29 1.38
C CYS A 65 -11.38 5.45 2.20
N GLY A 66 -10.61 5.96 3.15
CA GLY A 66 -10.97 7.19 3.88
C GLY A 66 -10.63 8.42 3.02
N PHE A 67 -11.56 9.37 2.93
CA PHE A 67 -11.37 10.67 2.27
C PHE A 67 -10.88 11.74 3.24
#